data_AF-A0A800M3X9-F1
#
_entry.id   AF-A0A800M3X9-F1
#
_cell.length_a   1.000
_cell.length_b   1.000
_cell.length_c   1.000
_cell.angle_alpha   90.00
_cell.angle_beta   90.00
_cell.angle_gamma   90.00
#
_symmetry.space_group_name_H-M   'P 1'
#
loop_
_entity.id
_entity.type
_entity.pdbx_description
1 polymer ?
#
loop_
_entity_poly.entity_id
_entity_poly.type
_entity_poly.pdbx_seq_one_letter_code
_entity_poly.pdbx_strand_id
1 'polypeptide(L)'
;MLFSPLVERAIEIAAEWHDGTYRKGRWTDPVLAPPQTEALAPGVPAMSHVTTVALTVARAGWSDETIAAAFLHDTLEDRDRHARTLAADRLAALVGEEVVAIVEAVTEPKVDDAGRPLAWRVRKDAYLATLRAASAEAAAVSLADKLHNAYAMASSLEAGVDIFRAAPGRTALSAGAEDQLWYFRAVVEATAHHEDPRLDALRARLAKEIERFAAAVGLA
;
A
#
# COMPACT_ATOMS: atom_id res chain seq x y z
N MET A 1 -14.91 17.93 -12.11
CA MET A 1 -15.57 18.62 -10.96
C MET A 1 -14.48 18.86 -9.92
N LEU A 2 -14.50 19.94 -9.14
CA LEU A 2 -13.43 20.22 -8.15
C LEU A 2 -13.58 19.40 -6.86
N PHE A 3 -14.80 18.96 -6.57
CA PHE A 3 -15.15 18.20 -5.38
C PHE A 3 -15.88 16.93 -5.80
N SER A 4 -15.59 15.82 -5.12
CA SER A 4 -16.15 14.51 -5.39
C SER A 4 -16.72 13.91 -4.11
N PRO A 5 -18.06 13.76 -3.99
CA PRO A 5 -18.66 13.10 -2.84
C PRO A 5 -18.17 11.66 -2.66
N LEU A 6 -17.83 10.98 -3.77
CA LEU A 6 -17.27 9.63 -3.73
C LEU A 6 -15.90 9.61 -3.06
N VAL A 7 -15.00 10.52 -3.46
CA VAL A 7 -13.67 10.62 -2.87
C VAL A 7 -13.76 11.06 -1.41
N GLU A 8 -14.63 12.02 -1.07
CA GLU A 8 -14.88 12.39 0.32
C GLU A 8 -15.32 11.17 1.15
N ARG A 9 -16.28 10.40 0.64
CA ARG A 9 -16.77 9.20 1.34
C ARG A 9 -15.68 8.16 1.52
N ALA A 10 -14.81 7.95 0.53
CA ALA A 10 -13.67 7.06 0.64
C ALA A 10 -12.66 7.54 1.69
N ILE A 11 -12.42 8.85 1.81
CA ILE A 11 -11.56 9.44 2.84
C ILE A 11 -12.14 9.17 4.23
N GLU A 12 -13.45 9.38 4.44
CA GLU A 12 -14.11 9.11 5.73
C GLU A 12 -13.95 7.64 6.14
N ILE A 13 -14.23 6.71 5.22
CA ILE A 13 -14.11 5.27 5.47
C ILE A 13 -12.66 4.90 5.80
N ALA A 14 -11.69 5.37 5.01
CA ALA A 14 -10.28 5.10 5.25
C ALA A 14 -9.81 5.68 6.59
N ALA A 15 -10.24 6.88 6.95
CA ALA A 15 -9.90 7.52 8.22
C ALA A 15 -10.47 6.75 9.41
N GLU A 16 -11.73 6.31 9.34
CA GLU A 16 -12.35 5.47 10.38
C GLU A 16 -11.67 4.10 10.49
N TRP A 17 -11.38 3.45 9.35
CA TRP A 17 -10.78 2.11 9.31
C TRP A 17 -9.36 2.11 9.88
N HIS A 18 -8.58 3.11 9.52
CA HIS A 18 -7.17 3.22 9.91
C HIS A 18 -6.95 3.98 11.23
N ASP A 19 -8.00 4.41 11.92
CA ASP A 19 -7.90 5.08 13.22
C ASP A 19 -7.23 4.16 14.27
N GLY A 20 -6.09 4.61 14.80
CA GLY A 20 -5.25 3.85 15.72
C GLY A 20 -4.41 2.76 15.07
N THR A 21 -4.25 2.75 13.74
CA THR A 21 -3.36 1.83 13.01
C THR A 21 -2.14 2.57 12.46
N TYR A 22 -1.00 1.88 12.40
CA TYR A 22 0.29 2.50 12.11
C TYR A 22 1.13 1.66 11.13
N ARG A 23 1.96 2.34 10.36
CA ARG A 23 2.97 1.71 9.49
C ARG A 23 4.00 0.97 10.33
N LYS A 24 4.56 -0.10 9.74
CA LYS A 24 5.61 -0.94 10.36
C LYS A 24 6.95 -0.24 10.56
N GLY A 25 7.18 0.90 9.92
CA GLY A 25 8.45 1.62 9.97
C GLY A 25 8.24 3.13 10.03
N ARG A 26 9.26 3.82 10.54
CA ARG A 26 9.37 5.28 10.64
C ARG A 26 10.85 5.62 10.56
N TRP A 27 11.21 6.56 9.68
CA TRP A 27 12.58 7.08 9.54
C TRP A 27 12.69 8.56 9.94
N THR A 28 11.55 9.23 10.11
CA THR A 28 11.46 10.62 10.55
C THR A 28 11.18 10.70 12.04
N ASP A 29 11.59 11.79 12.67
CA ASP A 29 11.24 12.06 14.06
C ASP A 29 9.72 12.18 14.25
N PRO A 30 9.15 11.65 15.35
CA PRO A 30 7.76 11.88 15.69
C PRO A 30 7.46 13.38 15.78
N VAL A 31 6.37 13.79 15.10
CA VAL A 31 5.90 15.18 15.16
C VAL A 31 5.30 15.48 16.55
N LEU A 32 4.69 14.47 17.16
CA LEU A 32 4.08 14.55 18.48
C LEU A 32 4.88 13.71 19.46
N ALA A 33 5.07 14.24 20.67
CA ALA A 33 5.57 13.45 21.79
C ALA A 33 4.57 12.33 22.13
N PRO A 34 5.05 11.15 22.58
CA PRO A 34 4.16 10.12 23.09
C PRO A 34 3.27 10.66 24.21
N PRO A 35 1.99 10.26 24.28
CA PRO A 35 1.18 10.48 25.47
C PRO A 35 1.91 9.98 26.72
N GLN A 36 1.75 10.65 27.86
CA GLN A 36 2.41 10.25 29.12
C GLN A 36 2.08 8.81 29.55
N THR A 37 0.98 8.27 29.03
CA THR A 37 0.48 6.90 29.27
C THR A 37 1.11 5.84 28.37
N GLU A 38 1.90 6.23 27.36
CA GLU A 38 2.48 5.31 26.38
C GLU A 38 4.01 5.37 26.40
N ALA A 39 4.64 4.20 26.44
CA ALA A 39 6.10 4.08 26.55
C ALA A 39 6.84 4.41 25.24
N LEU A 40 6.14 4.50 24.11
CA LEU A 40 6.72 4.68 22.77
C LEU A 40 5.91 5.72 21.99
N ALA A 41 6.61 6.55 21.22
CA ALA A 41 5.96 7.49 20.32
C ALA A 41 5.12 6.74 19.27
N PRO A 42 3.95 7.27 18.88
CA PRO A 42 3.12 6.64 17.87
C PRO A 42 3.88 6.50 16.54
N GLY A 43 3.63 5.40 15.85
CA GLY A 43 4.16 5.16 14.52
C GLY A 43 3.66 6.19 13.52
N VAL A 44 4.04 6.04 12.24
CA VAL A 44 3.43 6.85 11.18
C VAL A 44 2.00 6.33 10.94
N PRO A 45 0.93 7.15 11.08
CA PRO A 45 -0.45 6.67 10.93
C PRO A 45 -0.68 6.05 9.55
N ALA A 46 -1.40 4.93 9.45
CA ALA A 46 -1.67 4.27 8.17
C ALA A 46 -2.44 5.19 7.20
N MET A 47 -3.27 6.10 7.72
CA MET A 47 -3.96 7.11 6.90
C MET A 47 -3.00 7.95 6.04
N SER A 48 -1.78 8.22 6.52
CA SER A 48 -0.77 8.96 5.74
C SER A 48 -0.32 8.20 4.48
N HIS A 49 -0.30 6.87 4.55
CA HIS A 49 0.03 6.01 3.42
C HIS A 49 -1.03 6.07 2.34
N VAL A 50 -2.27 5.71 2.68
CA VAL A 50 -3.38 5.67 1.71
C VAL A 50 -3.64 7.04 1.12
N THR A 51 -3.44 8.12 1.90
CA THR A 51 -3.48 9.50 1.38
C THR A 51 -2.39 9.76 0.35
N THR A 52 -1.15 9.31 0.60
CA THR A 52 -0.05 9.51 -0.35
C THR A 52 -0.27 8.70 -1.64
N VAL A 53 -0.81 7.49 -1.53
CA VAL A 53 -1.18 6.64 -2.68
C VAL A 53 -2.28 7.33 -3.49
N ALA A 54 -3.37 7.75 -2.85
CA ALA A 54 -4.47 8.43 -3.51
C ALA A 54 -4.07 9.76 -4.17
N LEU A 55 -3.23 10.56 -3.52
CA LEU A 55 -2.68 11.79 -4.13
C LEU A 55 -1.77 11.50 -5.33
N THR A 56 -1.04 10.39 -5.31
CA THR A 56 -0.20 9.96 -6.44
C THR A 56 -1.08 9.58 -7.63
N VAL A 57 -2.14 8.80 -7.39
CA VAL A 57 -3.15 8.43 -8.39
C VAL A 57 -3.85 9.68 -8.96
N ALA A 58 -4.30 10.60 -8.09
CA ALA A 58 -4.93 11.84 -8.51
C ALA A 58 -4.01 12.72 -9.38
N ARG A 59 -2.74 12.87 -8.99
CA ARG A 59 -1.73 13.64 -9.76
C ARG A 59 -1.38 13.01 -11.09
N ALA A 60 -1.53 11.69 -11.22
CA ALA A 60 -1.38 11.00 -12.49
C ALA A 60 -2.63 11.14 -13.39
N GLY A 61 -3.71 11.79 -12.92
CA GLY A 61 -4.89 12.11 -13.73
C GLY A 61 -5.88 10.95 -13.88
N TRP A 62 -6.01 10.11 -12.87
CA TRP A 62 -7.01 9.04 -12.81
C TRP A 62 -8.38 9.54 -12.32
N SER A 63 -9.42 8.72 -12.50
CA SER A 63 -10.80 9.07 -12.15
C SER A 63 -11.03 9.11 -10.65
N ASP A 64 -12.16 9.68 -10.24
CA ASP A 64 -12.59 9.72 -8.84
C ASP A 64 -12.77 8.31 -8.25
N GLU A 65 -13.22 7.34 -9.06
CA GLU A 65 -13.35 5.93 -8.67
C GLU A 65 -11.98 5.31 -8.38
N THR A 66 -10.98 5.61 -9.21
CA THR A 66 -9.60 5.12 -8.99
C THR A 66 -8.97 5.78 -7.76
N ILE A 67 -9.23 7.07 -7.54
CA ILE A 67 -8.76 7.81 -6.36
C ILE A 67 -9.43 7.27 -5.09
N ALA A 68 -10.74 7.01 -5.14
CA ALA A 68 -11.47 6.38 -4.04
C ALA A 68 -10.92 4.99 -3.73
N ALA A 69 -10.68 4.16 -4.76
CA ALA A 69 -10.06 2.85 -4.59
C ALA A 69 -8.65 2.94 -3.97
N ALA A 70 -7.86 3.96 -4.33
CA ALA A 70 -6.56 4.21 -3.74
C ALA A 70 -6.61 4.56 -2.24
N PHE A 71 -7.62 5.30 -1.79
CA PHE A 71 -7.85 5.51 -0.35
C PHE A 71 -8.23 4.22 0.38
N LEU A 72 -8.87 3.28 -0.32
CA LEU A 72 -9.49 2.09 0.25
C LEU A 72 -8.67 0.81 0.03
N HIS A 73 -7.54 0.87 -0.68
CA HIS A 73 -6.82 -0.32 -1.16
C HIS A 73 -6.41 -1.31 -0.06
N ASP A 74 -6.09 -0.79 1.14
CA ASP A 74 -5.73 -1.62 2.29
C ASP A 74 -6.96 -2.12 3.09
N THR A 75 -8.17 -1.62 2.85
CA THR A 75 -9.31 -1.84 3.76
C THR A 75 -9.85 -3.28 3.77
N LEU A 76 -9.73 -4.02 2.66
CA LEU A 76 -10.08 -5.44 2.59
C LEU A 76 -8.94 -6.34 3.12
N GLU A 77 -7.70 -5.86 3.10
CA GLU A 77 -6.50 -6.61 3.48
C GLU A 77 -6.17 -6.47 4.97
N ASP A 78 -6.17 -5.23 5.46
CA ASP A 78 -5.74 -4.85 6.79
C ASP A 78 -6.90 -4.87 7.78
N ARG A 79 -6.57 -5.32 8.99
CA ARG A 79 -7.50 -5.27 10.10
C ARG A 79 -7.42 -3.91 10.78
N ASP A 80 -8.56 -3.44 11.25
CA ASP A 80 -8.60 -2.24 12.08
C ASP A 80 -7.97 -2.48 13.47
N ARG A 81 -7.92 -1.45 14.31
CA ARG A 81 -7.34 -1.55 15.67
C ARG A 81 -8.03 -2.58 16.58
N HIS A 82 -9.23 -3.04 16.22
CA HIS A 82 -10.01 -4.05 16.95
C HIS A 82 -9.97 -5.42 16.27
N ALA A 83 -9.04 -5.63 15.34
CA ALA A 83 -8.84 -6.86 14.57
C ALA A 83 -10.02 -7.27 13.67
N ARG A 84 -10.91 -6.34 13.33
CA ARG A 84 -12.05 -6.52 12.42
C ARG A 84 -11.60 -6.47 10.96
N THR A 85 -12.36 -7.11 10.07
CA THR A 85 -12.18 -7.08 8.61
C THR A 85 -13.40 -6.45 7.95
N LEU A 86 -13.20 -5.73 6.84
CA LEU A 86 -14.30 -5.17 6.06
C LEU A 86 -14.67 -6.13 4.93
N ALA A 87 -15.96 -6.41 4.77
CA ALA A 87 -16.45 -7.27 3.70
C ALA A 87 -16.65 -6.46 2.40
N ALA A 88 -16.33 -7.07 1.25
CA ALA A 88 -16.39 -6.41 -0.05
C ALA A 88 -17.82 -5.96 -0.41
N ASP A 89 -18.84 -6.77 -0.10
CA ASP A 89 -20.26 -6.43 -0.29
C ASP A 89 -20.66 -5.19 0.52
N ARG A 90 -20.16 -5.08 1.76
CA ARG A 90 -20.39 -3.92 2.61
C ARG A 90 -19.70 -2.68 2.05
N LEU A 91 -18.49 -2.82 1.50
CA LEU A 91 -17.78 -1.71 0.86
C LEU A 91 -18.50 -1.27 -0.42
N ALA A 92 -18.98 -2.21 -1.23
CA ALA A 92 -19.68 -1.93 -2.49
C ALA A 92 -20.97 -1.15 -2.24
N ALA A 93 -21.70 -1.48 -1.17
CA ALA A 93 -22.88 -0.73 -0.74
C ALA A 93 -22.57 0.73 -0.33
N LEU A 94 -21.31 1.07 -0.01
CA LEU A 94 -20.89 2.41 0.42
C LEU A 94 -20.31 3.24 -0.72
N VAL A 95 -19.57 2.63 -1.65
CA VAL A 95 -18.78 3.35 -2.68
C VAL A 95 -19.00 2.87 -4.11
N GLY A 96 -19.82 1.84 -4.31
CA GLY A 96 -20.13 1.26 -5.62
C GLY A 96 -19.19 0.11 -6.03
N GLU A 97 -19.70 -0.72 -6.95
CA GLU A 97 -19.02 -1.93 -7.44
C GLU A 97 -17.70 -1.63 -8.18
N GLU A 98 -17.64 -0.53 -8.92
CA GLU A 98 -16.45 -0.16 -9.70
C GLU A 98 -15.24 0.09 -8.80
N VAL A 99 -15.44 0.81 -7.69
CA VAL A 99 -14.38 1.06 -6.71
C VAL A 99 -13.94 -0.24 -6.05
N VAL A 100 -14.88 -1.09 -5.67
CA VAL A 100 -14.56 -2.37 -5.01
C VAL A 100 -13.82 -3.32 -5.93
N ALA A 101 -14.20 -3.40 -7.21
CA ALA A 101 -13.49 -4.23 -8.18
C ALA A 101 -11.99 -3.83 -8.29
N ILE A 102 -11.68 -2.54 -8.22
CA ILE A 102 -10.29 -2.05 -8.18
C ILE A 102 -9.61 -2.47 -6.87
N VAL A 103 -10.27 -2.27 -5.72
CA VAL A 103 -9.73 -2.63 -4.39
C VAL A 103 -9.46 -4.14 -4.29
N GLU A 104 -10.37 -4.98 -4.74
CA GLU A 104 -10.20 -6.44 -4.76
C GLU A 104 -9.02 -6.86 -5.64
N ALA A 105 -8.86 -6.25 -6.82
CA ALA A 105 -7.74 -6.53 -7.71
C ALA A 105 -6.37 -6.19 -7.11
N VAL A 106 -6.33 -5.31 -6.10
CA VAL A 106 -5.11 -4.94 -5.36
C VAL A 106 -5.08 -5.43 -3.92
N THR A 107 -5.94 -6.38 -3.55
CA THR A 107 -5.95 -7.01 -2.21
C THR A 107 -5.19 -8.33 -2.23
N GLU A 108 -4.26 -8.54 -1.29
CA GLU A 108 -3.53 -9.81 -1.19
C GLU A 108 -4.32 -10.89 -0.43
N PRO A 109 -4.42 -12.13 -0.95
CA PRO A 109 -5.00 -13.23 -0.19
C PRO A 109 -4.11 -13.56 1.01
N LYS A 110 -4.67 -13.59 2.22
CA LYS A 110 -3.93 -13.86 3.47
C LYS A 110 -3.98 -15.33 3.90
N VAL A 111 -5.03 -16.03 3.52
CA VAL A 111 -5.32 -17.40 3.93
C VAL A 111 -5.70 -18.26 2.73
N ASP A 112 -5.53 -19.57 2.84
CA ASP A 112 -6.06 -20.54 1.88
C ASP A 112 -7.55 -20.85 2.12
N ASP A 113 -8.14 -21.72 1.29
CA ASP A 113 -9.54 -22.16 1.39
C ASP A 113 -9.89 -22.82 2.74
N ALA A 114 -8.89 -23.30 3.48
CA ALA A 114 -9.04 -23.89 4.80
C ALA A 114 -8.79 -22.88 5.93
N GLY A 115 -8.59 -21.59 5.63
CA GLY A 115 -8.34 -20.52 6.59
C GLY A 115 -6.92 -20.50 7.16
N ARG A 116 -5.97 -21.23 6.56
CA ARG A 116 -4.57 -21.29 7.03
C ARG A 116 -3.75 -20.15 6.43
N PRO A 117 -2.86 -19.49 7.19
CA PRO A 117 -2.02 -18.42 6.67
C PRO A 117 -1.14 -18.85 5.50
N LEU A 118 -1.14 -18.06 4.42
CA LEU A 118 -0.32 -18.30 3.24
C LEU A 118 1.12 -17.76 3.44
N ALA A 119 2.10 -18.51 2.95
CA ALA A 119 3.49 -18.08 2.91
C ALA A 119 3.65 -16.81 2.04
N TRP A 120 4.58 -15.93 2.42
CA TRP A 120 4.74 -14.61 1.79
C TRP A 120 4.83 -14.69 0.26
N ARG A 121 5.68 -15.59 -0.26
CA ARG A 121 5.88 -15.74 -1.71
C ARG A 121 4.62 -16.18 -2.44
N VAL A 122 3.87 -17.12 -1.85
CA VAL A 122 2.58 -17.60 -2.40
C VAL A 122 1.57 -16.47 -2.49
N ARG A 123 1.48 -15.61 -1.47
CA ARG A 123 0.60 -14.42 -1.49
C ARG A 123 0.98 -13.46 -2.61
N LYS A 124 2.28 -13.20 -2.79
CA LYS A 124 2.76 -12.29 -3.84
C LYS A 124 2.57 -12.86 -5.24
N ASP A 125 2.81 -14.15 -5.45
CA ASP A 125 2.59 -14.78 -6.74
C ASP A 125 1.10 -14.78 -7.14
N ALA A 126 0.19 -15.05 -6.20
CA ALA A 126 -1.25 -14.95 -6.41
C ALA A 126 -1.67 -13.50 -6.74
N TYR A 127 -1.17 -12.53 -5.97
CA TYR A 127 -1.38 -11.11 -6.24
C TYR A 127 -0.93 -10.70 -7.65
N LEU A 128 0.28 -11.12 -8.06
CA LEU A 128 0.81 -10.82 -9.39
C LEU A 128 -0.01 -11.49 -10.51
N ALA A 129 -0.57 -12.67 -10.26
CA ALA A 129 -1.47 -13.33 -11.23
C ALA A 129 -2.75 -12.51 -11.42
N THR A 130 -3.38 -12.06 -10.33
CA THR A 130 -4.54 -11.16 -10.38
C THR A 130 -4.20 -9.85 -11.08
N LEU A 131 -3.08 -9.22 -10.71
CA LEU A 131 -2.68 -7.91 -11.24
C LEU A 131 -2.41 -7.94 -12.75
N ARG A 132 -1.89 -9.04 -13.30
CA ARG A 132 -1.68 -9.20 -14.76
C ARG A 132 -2.99 -9.20 -15.56
N ALA A 133 -4.10 -9.57 -14.93
CA ALA A 133 -5.43 -9.58 -15.56
C ALA A 133 -6.29 -8.38 -15.14
N ALA A 134 -5.78 -7.54 -14.25
CA ALA A 134 -6.51 -6.41 -13.69
C ALA A 134 -6.61 -5.23 -14.68
N SER A 135 -7.43 -4.24 -14.36
CA SER A 135 -7.58 -3.05 -15.18
C SER A 135 -6.40 -2.08 -15.02
N ALA A 136 -6.30 -1.10 -15.92
CA ALA A 136 -5.27 -0.06 -15.85
C ALA A 136 -5.39 0.79 -14.57
N GLU A 137 -6.61 0.98 -14.06
CA GLU A 137 -6.91 1.64 -12.79
C GLU A 137 -6.32 0.87 -11.60
N ALA A 138 -6.52 -0.45 -11.55
CA ALA A 138 -5.92 -1.30 -10.53
C ALA A 138 -4.39 -1.32 -10.62
N ALA A 139 -3.84 -1.34 -11.83
CA ALA A 139 -2.40 -1.20 -12.05
C ALA A 139 -1.89 0.16 -11.50
N ALA A 140 -2.63 1.25 -11.69
CA ALA A 140 -2.27 2.57 -11.16
C ALA A 140 -2.23 2.59 -9.63
N VAL A 141 -3.25 2.04 -8.97
CA VAL A 141 -3.29 1.93 -7.50
C VAL A 141 -2.14 1.06 -7.00
N SER A 142 -1.90 -0.09 -7.62
CA SER A 142 -0.80 -0.99 -7.25
C SER A 142 0.57 -0.30 -7.39
N LEU A 143 0.84 0.36 -8.52
CA LEU A 143 2.10 1.06 -8.75
C LEU A 143 2.30 2.22 -7.76
N ALA A 144 1.25 2.97 -7.44
CA ALA A 144 1.30 4.06 -6.48
C ALA A 144 1.56 3.57 -5.04
N ASP A 145 0.94 2.45 -4.64
CA ASP A 145 1.22 1.78 -3.37
C ASP A 145 2.70 1.33 -3.30
N LYS A 146 3.15 0.56 -4.30
CA LYS A 146 4.54 0.09 -4.34
C LYS A 146 5.54 1.23 -4.39
N LEU A 147 5.21 2.34 -5.07
CA LEU A 147 6.04 3.54 -5.07
C LEU A 147 6.23 4.11 -3.67
N HIS A 148 5.14 4.30 -2.92
CA HIS A 148 5.25 4.84 -1.57
C HIS A 148 5.97 3.87 -0.61
N ASN A 149 5.74 2.56 -0.77
CA ASN A 149 6.43 1.53 0.00
C ASN A 149 7.95 1.51 -0.30
N ALA A 150 8.36 1.50 -1.57
CA ALA A 150 9.76 1.52 -1.97
C ALA A 150 10.46 2.78 -1.45
N TYR A 151 9.82 3.95 -1.59
CA TYR A 151 10.32 5.22 -1.06
C TYR A 151 10.53 5.15 0.45
N ALA A 152 9.51 4.73 1.22
CA ALA A 152 9.57 4.65 2.67
C ALA A 152 10.65 3.66 3.16
N MET A 153 10.80 2.53 2.47
CA MET A 153 11.80 1.52 2.78
C MET A 153 13.22 2.02 2.49
N ALA A 154 13.45 2.61 1.32
CA ALA A 154 14.74 3.20 0.97
C ALA A 154 15.13 4.31 1.95
N SER A 155 14.24 5.25 2.24
CA SER A 155 14.49 6.33 3.21
C SER A 155 14.75 5.82 4.63
N SER A 156 14.12 4.73 5.04
CA SER A 156 14.42 4.11 6.33
C SER A 156 15.84 3.55 6.38
N LEU A 157 16.25 2.82 5.35
CA LEU A 157 17.60 2.25 5.26
C LEU A 157 18.68 3.34 5.18
N GLU A 158 18.46 4.37 4.36
CA GLU A 158 19.36 5.52 4.23
C GLU A 158 19.53 6.28 5.57
N ALA A 159 18.49 6.30 6.41
CA ALA A 159 18.54 6.85 7.76
C ALA A 159 19.15 5.90 8.81
N GLY A 160 19.66 4.73 8.41
CA GLY A 160 20.24 3.74 9.30
C GLY A 160 19.22 2.90 10.08
N VAL A 161 17.94 2.90 9.68
CA VAL A 161 16.89 2.08 10.30
C VAL A 161 16.86 0.70 9.63
N ASP A 162 17.27 -0.33 10.36
CA ASP A 162 17.22 -1.72 9.89
C ASP A 162 15.78 -2.26 9.88
N ILE A 163 15.07 -2.05 8.77
CA ILE A 163 13.68 -2.49 8.56
C ILE A 163 13.47 -4.02 8.56
N PHE A 164 14.53 -4.82 8.48
CA PHE A 164 14.45 -6.30 8.49
C PHE A 164 14.58 -6.90 9.88
N ARG A 165 15.05 -6.12 10.87
CA ARG A 165 15.13 -6.53 12.27
C ARG A 165 14.10 -5.82 13.12
N ALA A 166 13.49 -6.51 14.07
CA ALA A 166 12.57 -5.89 15.02
C ALA A 166 13.31 -4.99 16.02
N ALA A 167 12.68 -3.92 16.47
CA ALA A 167 13.19 -2.99 17.47
C ALA A 167 12.03 -2.46 18.35
N PRO A 168 12.29 -1.84 19.51
CA PRO A 168 11.22 -1.22 20.30
C PRO A 168 10.38 -0.25 19.46
N GLY A 169 9.05 -0.49 19.41
CA GLY A 169 8.11 0.28 18.61
C GLY A 169 8.12 -0.02 17.11
N ARG A 170 8.81 -1.08 16.67
CA ARG A 170 8.97 -1.42 15.24
C ARG A 170 8.97 -2.92 14.98
N THR A 171 8.08 -3.36 14.11
CA THR A 171 8.02 -4.75 13.65
C THR A 171 8.89 -4.94 12.42
N ALA A 172 9.62 -6.05 12.35
CA ALA A 172 10.37 -6.43 11.17
C ALA A 172 9.47 -6.64 9.95
N LEU A 173 9.98 -6.39 8.76
CA LEU A 173 9.32 -6.82 7.53
C LEU A 173 9.27 -8.35 7.45
N SER A 174 8.19 -8.85 6.83
CA SER A 174 7.92 -10.29 6.73
C SER A 174 8.76 -11.01 5.67
N ALA A 175 9.57 -10.29 4.90
CA ALA A 175 10.44 -10.82 3.84
C ALA A 175 11.73 -10.01 3.77
N GLY A 176 12.82 -10.66 3.35
CA GLY A 176 14.15 -10.08 3.25
C GLY A 176 14.34 -9.15 2.05
N ALA A 177 15.52 -8.54 1.94
CA ALA A 177 15.83 -7.55 0.91
C ALA A 177 15.65 -8.06 -0.52
N GLU A 178 16.15 -9.26 -0.82
CA GLU A 178 16.05 -9.88 -2.15
C GLU A 178 14.59 -10.12 -2.57
N ASP A 179 13.77 -10.64 -1.65
CA ASP A 179 12.35 -10.89 -1.89
C ASP A 179 11.58 -9.59 -2.15
N GLN A 180 11.83 -8.55 -1.35
CA GLN A 180 11.19 -7.25 -1.55
C GLN A 180 11.58 -6.62 -2.89
N LEU A 181 12.87 -6.69 -3.23
CA LEU A 181 13.39 -6.19 -4.51
C LEU A 181 12.78 -6.95 -5.71
N TRP A 182 12.72 -8.28 -5.62
CA TRP A 182 12.01 -9.10 -6.61
C TRP A 182 10.56 -8.66 -6.77
N TYR A 183 9.84 -8.47 -5.65
CA TYR A 183 8.41 -8.16 -5.71
C TYR A 183 8.13 -6.80 -6.36
N PHE A 184 8.91 -5.77 -6.03
CA PHE A 184 8.75 -4.47 -6.69
C PHE A 184 8.99 -4.56 -8.21
N ARG A 185 10.04 -5.28 -8.64
CA ARG A 185 10.32 -5.51 -10.07
C ARG A 185 9.21 -6.32 -10.74
N ALA A 186 8.68 -7.33 -10.06
CA ALA A 186 7.61 -8.17 -10.58
C ALA A 186 6.28 -7.40 -10.75
N VAL A 187 5.98 -6.42 -9.90
CA VAL A 187 4.81 -5.55 -10.06
C VAL A 187 4.95 -4.63 -11.28
N VAL A 188 6.13 -4.07 -11.51
CA VAL A 188 6.40 -3.27 -12.73
C VAL A 188 6.19 -4.13 -13.97
N GLU A 189 6.71 -5.36 -13.98
CA GLU A 189 6.54 -6.31 -15.08
C GLU A 189 5.07 -6.72 -15.28
N ALA A 190 4.36 -7.06 -14.20
CA ALA A 190 2.96 -7.49 -14.26
C ALA A 190 2.03 -6.44 -14.91
N THR A 191 2.38 -5.16 -14.78
CA THR A 191 1.59 -4.04 -15.30
C THR A 191 2.09 -3.53 -16.67
N ALA A 192 3.18 -4.08 -17.21
CA ALA A 192 3.84 -3.55 -18.41
C ALA A 192 3.00 -3.65 -19.69
N HIS A 193 2.04 -4.57 -19.73
CA HIS A 193 1.15 -4.76 -20.88
C HIS A 193 0.09 -3.65 -21.04
N HIS A 194 -0.10 -2.79 -20.03
CA HIS A 194 -0.97 -1.62 -20.14
C HIS A 194 -0.23 -0.45 -20.78
N GLU A 195 -0.74 0.00 -21.94
CA GLU A 195 -0.17 1.06 -22.77
C GLU A 195 -0.57 2.50 -22.36
N ASP A 196 -1.30 2.68 -21.25
CA ASP A 196 -1.71 4.01 -20.80
C ASP A 196 -0.49 4.84 -20.35
N PRO A 197 -0.22 6.01 -20.96
CA PRO A 197 0.95 6.84 -20.63
C PRO A 197 1.00 7.31 -19.17
N ARG A 198 -0.14 7.37 -18.47
CA ARG A 198 -0.18 7.71 -17.03
C ARG A 198 0.51 6.64 -16.19
N LEU A 199 0.49 5.38 -16.62
CA LEU A 199 1.20 4.28 -15.97
C LEU A 199 2.71 4.33 -16.22
N ASP A 200 3.17 4.83 -17.38
CA ASP A 200 4.60 4.98 -17.66
C ASP A 200 5.27 5.91 -16.66
N ALA A 201 4.61 7.03 -16.31
CA ALA A 201 5.11 7.95 -15.30
C ALA A 201 5.24 7.28 -13.92
N LEU A 202 4.26 6.46 -13.54
CA LEU A 202 4.26 5.71 -12.28
C LEU A 202 5.37 4.64 -12.27
N ARG A 203 5.48 3.84 -13.33
CA ARG A 203 6.53 2.83 -13.52
C ARG A 203 7.92 3.47 -13.47
N ALA A 204 8.12 4.57 -14.19
CA ALA A 204 9.40 5.28 -14.22
C ALA A 204 9.77 5.86 -12.85
N ARG A 205 8.80 6.38 -12.08
CA ARG A 205 9.07 6.88 -10.73
C ARG A 205 9.34 5.73 -9.76
N LEU A 206 8.57 4.64 -9.81
CA LEU A 206 8.80 3.44 -9.00
C LEU A 206 10.17 2.83 -9.30
N ALA A 207 10.58 2.72 -10.56
CA ALA A 207 11.90 2.22 -10.94
C ALA A 207 13.03 3.00 -10.24
N LYS A 208 12.93 4.32 -10.11
CA LYS A 208 13.92 5.12 -9.36
C LYS A 208 13.98 4.76 -7.88
N GLU A 209 12.83 4.52 -7.25
CA GLU A 209 12.80 4.10 -5.84
C GLU A 209 13.26 2.65 -5.64
N ILE A 210 13.04 1.78 -6.63
CA ILE A 210 13.58 0.41 -6.66
C ILE A 210 15.11 0.45 -6.65
N GLU A 211 15.72 1.28 -7.50
CA GLU A 211 17.18 1.43 -7.56
C GLU A 211 17.74 2.04 -6.27
N ARG A 212 17.06 3.03 -5.68
CA ARG A 212 17.43 3.57 -4.36
C ARG A 212 17.39 2.49 -3.29
N PHE A 213 16.32 1.70 -3.25
CA PHE A 213 16.17 0.59 -2.31
C PHE A 213 17.28 -0.46 -2.53
N ALA A 214 17.53 -0.87 -3.78
CA ALA A 214 18.57 -1.83 -4.14
C ALA A 214 19.96 -1.37 -3.67
N ALA A 215 20.30 -0.10 -3.91
CA ALA A 215 21.55 0.49 -3.43
C ALA A 215 21.64 0.47 -1.89
N ALA A 216 20.57 0.84 -1.20
CA ALA A 216 20.53 0.89 0.27
C ALA A 216 20.67 -0.49 0.94
N VAL A 217 20.31 -1.57 0.25
CA VAL A 217 20.49 -2.96 0.72
C VAL A 217 21.72 -3.67 0.14
N GLY A 218 22.51 -3.01 -0.71
CA GLY A 218 23.70 -3.58 -1.34
C GLY A 218 23.42 -4.61 -2.44
N LEU A 219 22.30 -4.46 -3.16
CA LEU A 219 21.85 -5.33 -4.27
C LEU A 219 21.73 -4.58 -5.62
N ALA A 220 22.41 -3.44 -5.76
CA ALA A 220 22.47 -2.65 -6.99
C ALA A 220 23.40 -3.27 -8.04
#